data_AF-A0A371QTT9-F1
#
_entry.id   AF-A0A371QTT9-F1
#
_cell.length_a   1.000
_cell.length_b   1.000
_cell.length_c   1.000
_cell.angle_alpha   90.00
_cell.angle_beta   90.00
_cell.angle_gamma   90.00
#
_symmetry.space_group_name_H-M   'P 1'
#
loop_
_entity.id
_entity.type
_entity.pdbx_description
1 polymer ?
#
loop_
_entity_poly.entity_id
_entity_poly.type
_entity_poly.pdbx_seq_one_letter_code
_entity_poly.pdbx_strand_id
1 'polypeptide(L)'
;MLSEEVLKQFFDEHFKKSSGLFLYKDKQLLKQKDYSGFAEHQLKKSRTIFRGAMLASVGLFTFGLLYFFAYMTAPKADSFNLYISFAYIIGALTSLTFSVKEHYSIKTSMNLLLMILDAEKATEPDGVQVLESQ
;
A
#
# COMPACT_ATOMS: atom_id res chain seq x y z
N MET A 1 -7.20 11.00 -25.03
CA MET A 1 -5.88 11.56 -24.61
C MET A 1 -5.99 12.13 -23.21
N LEU A 2 -5.48 11.40 -22.21
CA LEU A 2 -5.47 11.84 -20.84
C LEU A 2 -4.69 13.14 -20.80
N SER A 3 -5.34 14.26 -20.43
CA SER A 3 -4.61 15.51 -20.35
C SER A 3 -3.47 15.30 -19.35
N GLU A 4 -2.26 15.61 -19.80
CA GLU A 4 -1.05 15.52 -19.00
C GLU A 4 -1.22 16.29 -17.67
N GLU A 5 -2.10 17.30 -17.66
CA GLU A 5 -2.53 18.03 -16.46
C GLU A 5 -3.32 17.18 -15.45
N VAL A 6 -4.28 16.35 -15.89
CA VAL A 6 -5.09 15.52 -14.98
C VAL A 6 -4.19 14.50 -14.28
N LEU A 7 -3.26 13.90 -15.03
CA LEU A 7 -2.32 12.96 -14.45
C LEU A 7 -1.35 13.66 -13.51
N LYS A 8 -0.81 14.81 -13.92
CA LYS A 8 0.10 15.62 -13.10
C LYS A 8 -0.57 16.08 -11.80
N GLN A 9 -1.84 16.47 -11.85
CA GLN A 9 -2.62 16.89 -10.70
C GLN A 9 -2.87 15.70 -9.76
N PHE A 10 -3.21 14.53 -10.30
CA PHE A 10 -3.34 13.29 -9.52
C PHE A 10 -2.03 12.91 -8.81
N PHE A 11 -0.89 13.00 -9.51
CA PHE A 11 0.42 12.72 -8.92
C PHE A 11 0.83 13.78 -7.89
N ASP A 12 0.57 15.06 -8.16
CA ASP A 12 0.85 16.13 -7.20
C ASP A 12 -0.02 16.02 -5.94
N GLU A 13 -1.27 15.59 -6.06
CA GLU A 13 -2.21 15.49 -4.95
C GLU A 13 -1.96 14.24 -4.09
N HIS A 14 -1.70 13.09 -4.72
CA HIS A 14 -1.53 11.82 -4.01
C HIS A 14 -0.07 11.42 -3.72
N PHE A 15 0.93 11.97 -4.43
CA PHE A 15 2.33 11.56 -4.30
C PHE A 15 3.33 12.61 -3.82
N LYS A 16 3.01 13.92 -3.77
CA LYS A 16 3.96 14.95 -3.25
C LYS A 16 4.46 14.67 -1.82
N LYS A 17 3.70 13.95 -1.00
CA LYS A 17 4.10 13.53 0.36
C LYS A 17 4.70 12.12 0.46
N SER A 18 4.64 11.31 -0.61
CA SER A 18 4.99 9.87 -0.60
C SER A 18 6.19 9.52 -1.49
N SER A 19 6.87 10.52 -2.06
CA SER A 19 7.92 10.38 -3.07
C SER A 19 9.14 9.51 -2.69
N GLY A 20 9.30 9.14 -1.42
CA GLY A 20 10.42 8.32 -0.94
C GLY A 20 10.39 6.83 -1.33
N LEU A 21 9.25 6.28 -1.78
CA LEU A 21 9.10 4.81 -1.93
C LEU A 21 8.90 4.30 -3.37
N PHE A 22 9.11 5.15 -4.38
CA PHE A 22 9.08 4.72 -5.78
C PHE A 22 10.31 3.88 -6.12
N LEU A 23 10.07 2.60 -6.44
CA LEU A 23 11.15 1.71 -6.88
C LEU A 23 11.56 2.03 -8.33
N TYR A 24 12.73 1.55 -8.73
CA TYR A 24 13.26 1.72 -10.07
C TYR A 24 12.28 1.25 -11.17
N LYS A 25 11.56 0.14 -10.92
CA LYS A 25 10.54 -0.40 -11.82
C LYS A 25 9.33 0.53 -11.97
N ASP A 26 8.94 1.22 -10.90
CA ASP A 26 7.87 2.21 -10.92
C ASP A 26 8.26 3.40 -11.81
N LYS A 27 9.53 3.84 -11.73
CA LYS A 27 10.06 4.91 -12.59
C LYS A 27 10.13 4.50 -14.07
N GLN A 28 10.36 3.23 -14.37
CA GLN A 28 10.36 2.73 -15.76
C GLN A 28 8.96 2.70 -16.37
N LEU A 29 7.96 2.21 -15.62
CA LEU A 29 6.56 2.16 -16.08
C LEU A 29 6.00 3.57 -16.32
N LEU A 30 6.33 4.51 -15.42
CA LEU A 30 5.99 5.92 -15.60
C LEU A 30 6.67 6.56 -16.82
N LYS A 31 7.93 6.19 -17.12
CA LYS A 31 8.63 6.66 -18.33
C LYS A 31 8.04 6.09 -19.63
N GLN A 32 7.45 4.91 -19.58
CA GLN A 32 6.81 4.25 -20.72
C GLN A 32 5.34 4.67 -20.91
N LYS A 33 4.82 5.61 -20.10
CA LYS A 33 3.40 6.01 -20.05
C LYS A 33 2.44 4.84 -19.77
N ASP A 34 2.95 3.74 -19.21
CA ASP A 34 2.13 2.60 -18.78
C ASP A 34 1.62 2.80 -17.36
N TYR A 35 0.62 3.70 -17.24
CA TYR A 35 0.02 4.07 -15.96
C TYR A 35 -0.84 2.96 -15.35
N SER A 36 -1.44 2.10 -16.18
CA SER A 36 -2.20 0.93 -15.73
C SER A 36 -1.28 -0.10 -15.10
N GLY A 37 -0.17 -0.44 -15.77
CA GLY A 37 0.84 -1.37 -15.24
C GLY A 37 1.50 -0.85 -13.97
N PHE A 38 1.73 0.46 -13.86
CA PHE A 38 2.19 1.09 -12.62
C PHE A 38 1.20 0.90 -11.45
N ALA A 39 -0.08 1.17 -11.67
CA ALA A 39 -1.12 1.03 -10.64
C ALA A 39 -1.26 -0.42 -10.14
N GLU A 40 -1.30 -1.37 -11.07
CA GLU A 40 -1.37 -2.80 -10.73
C GLU A 40 -0.11 -3.28 -9.99
N HIS A 41 1.07 -2.82 -10.39
CA HIS A 41 2.32 -3.14 -9.73
C HIS A 41 2.34 -2.64 -8.29
N GLN A 42 1.93 -1.39 -8.05
CA GLN A 42 1.81 -0.82 -6.71
C GLN A 42 0.79 -1.57 -5.85
N LEU A 43 -0.36 -1.94 -6.40
CA LEU A 43 -1.38 -2.75 -5.69
C LEU A 43 -0.83 -4.12 -5.28
N LYS A 44 -0.14 -4.81 -6.18
CA LYS A 44 0.47 -6.12 -5.92
C LYS A 44 1.58 -6.05 -4.87
N LYS A 45 2.44 -5.04 -4.97
CA LYS A 45 3.51 -4.77 -4.01
C LYS A 45 2.92 -4.45 -2.63
N SER A 46 1.95 -3.55 -2.57
CA SER A 46 1.26 -3.17 -1.34
C SER A 46 0.61 -4.37 -0.66
N ARG A 47 -0.06 -5.26 -1.41
CA ARG A 47 -0.63 -6.50 -0.86
C ARG A 47 0.45 -7.43 -0.28
N THR A 48 1.60 -7.52 -0.94
CA THR A 48 2.72 -8.38 -0.50
C THR A 48 3.34 -7.84 0.78
N ILE A 49 3.63 -6.53 0.83
CA ILE A 49 4.15 -5.84 2.02
C ILE A 49 3.16 -5.95 3.17
N PHE A 50 1.87 -5.73 2.92
CA PHE A 50 0.82 -5.86 3.92
C PHE A 50 0.74 -7.26 4.53
N ARG A 51 0.83 -8.31 3.70
CA ARG A 51 0.88 -9.70 4.19
C ARG A 51 2.12 -9.97 5.03
N GLY A 52 3.28 -9.48 4.60
CA GLY A 52 4.53 -9.60 5.36
C GLY A 52 4.44 -8.89 6.72
N ALA A 53 3.89 -7.67 6.75
CA ALA A 53 3.69 -6.91 7.98
C ALA A 53 2.68 -7.55 8.93
N MET A 54 1.59 -8.13 8.39
CA MET A 54 0.63 -8.93 9.17
C MET A 54 1.32 -10.11 9.84
N LEU A 55 2.11 -10.89 9.11
CA LEU A 55 2.86 -12.02 9.67
C LEU A 55 3.87 -11.58 10.72
N ALA A 56 4.60 -10.49 10.46
CA ALA A 56 5.55 -9.92 11.42
C ALA A 56 4.85 -9.44 12.70
N SER A 57 3.70 -8.77 12.57
CA SER A 57 2.90 -8.30 13.71
C SER A 57 2.40 -9.47 14.58
N VAL A 58 1.90 -10.55 13.96
CA VAL A 58 1.51 -11.77 14.68
C VAL A 58 2.72 -12.40 15.39
N GLY A 59 3.89 -12.43 14.74
CA GLY A 59 5.13 -12.91 15.35
C GLY A 59 5.50 -12.08 16.59
N LEU A 60 5.56 -10.75 16.45
CA LEU A 60 5.85 -9.83 17.56
C LEU A 60 4.86 -10.00 18.71
N PHE A 61 3.57 -10.12 18.41
CA PHE A 61 2.54 -10.34 19.42
C PHE A 61 2.75 -11.67 20.16
N THR A 62 3.09 -12.74 19.44
CA THR A 62 3.38 -14.06 20.02
C THR A 62 4.60 -14.00 20.94
N PHE A 63 5.68 -13.33 20.52
CA PHE A 63 6.84 -13.11 21.38
C PHE A 63 6.48 -12.30 22.62
N GLY A 64 5.67 -11.26 22.47
CA GLY A 64 5.15 -10.49 23.61
C GLY A 64 4.41 -11.36 24.63
N LEU A 65 3.54 -12.25 24.15
CA LEU A 65 2.85 -13.21 25.02
C LEU A 65 3.80 -14.18 25.73
N LEU A 66 4.84 -14.68 25.06
CA LEU A 66 5.84 -15.56 25.69
C LEU A 66 6.55 -14.87 26.86
N TYR A 67 6.98 -13.62 26.67
CA TYR A 67 7.57 -12.82 27.74
C TYR A 67 6.57 -12.51 28.86
N PHE A 68 5.30 -12.30 28.53
CA PHE A 68 4.24 -12.12 29.53
C PHE A 68 4.04 -13.38 30.38
N PHE A 69 3.98 -14.56 29.74
CA PHE A 69 3.84 -15.83 30.45
C PHE A 69 5.07 -16.13 31.31
N ALA A 70 6.28 -15.83 30.83
CA ALA A 70 7.50 -15.96 31.62
C ALA A 70 7.42 -15.11 32.90
N TYR A 71 6.97 -13.86 32.79
CA TYR A 71 6.70 -13.00 33.96
C TYR A 71 5.67 -13.61 34.93
N MET A 72 4.55 -14.14 34.42
CA MET A 72 3.50 -14.75 35.25
C MET A 72 4.01 -15.95 36.05
N THR A 73 4.97 -16.72 35.53
CA THR A 73 5.55 -17.87 36.24
C THR A 73 6.55 -17.47 37.34
N ALA A 74 7.21 -16.32 37.24
CA ALA A 74 8.17 -15.85 38.23
C ALA A 74 8.13 -14.30 38.41
N PRO A 75 7.08 -13.74 39.02
CA PRO A 75 6.81 -12.29 38.97
C PRO A 75 7.80 -11.43 39.76
N LYS A 76 8.40 -12.00 40.82
CA LYS A 76 9.23 -11.27 41.78
C LYS A 76 10.69 -11.11 41.35
N ALA A 77 11.14 -11.89 40.37
CA ALA A 77 12.53 -11.88 39.92
C ALA A 77 12.73 -11.12 38.59
N ASP A 78 11.66 -10.88 37.82
CA ASP A 78 11.83 -10.58 36.40
C ASP A 78 10.82 -9.57 35.84
N SER A 79 10.71 -8.41 36.49
CA SER A 79 9.94 -7.26 35.98
C SER A 79 10.39 -6.79 34.59
N PHE A 80 11.61 -7.14 34.17
CA PHE A 80 12.15 -6.85 32.84
C PHE A 80 11.36 -7.55 31.73
N ASN A 81 10.95 -8.81 31.94
CA ASN A 81 10.09 -9.53 30.99
C ASN A 81 8.74 -8.86 30.77
N LEU A 82 8.18 -8.22 31.80
CA LEU A 82 6.93 -7.47 31.65
C LEU A 82 7.10 -6.26 30.73
N TYR A 83 8.18 -5.50 30.87
CA TYR A 83 8.49 -4.37 29.99
C TYR A 83 8.73 -4.83 28.54
N ILE A 84 9.49 -5.91 28.35
CA ILE A 84 9.73 -6.49 27.03
C ILE A 84 8.42 -6.96 26.38
N SER A 85 7.56 -7.65 27.15
CA SER A 85 6.24 -8.07 26.70
C SER A 85 5.42 -6.89 26.18
N PHE A 86 5.30 -5.82 26.97
CA PHE A 86 4.56 -4.63 26.56
C PHE A 86 5.18 -3.96 25.33
N ALA A 87 6.50 -3.88 25.24
CA ALA A 87 7.19 -3.32 24.09
C ALA A 87 6.86 -4.11 22.80
N TYR A 88 6.87 -5.44 22.85
CA TYR A 88 6.51 -6.29 21.72
C TYR A 88 5.03 -6.17 21.34
N ILE A 89 4.11 -6.13 22.31
CA ILE A 89 2.67 -5.99 22.05
C ILE A 89 2.35 -4.62 21.45
N ILE A 90 2.90 -3.55 22.00
CA ILE A 90 2.74 -2.19 21.46
C ILE A 90 3.39 -2.09 20.08
N GLY A 91 4.56 -2.70 19.88
CA GLY A 91 5.22 -2.79 18.58
C GLY A 91 4.36 -3.52 17.53
N ALA A 92 3.72 -4.63 17.91
CA ALA A 92 2.81 -5.36 17.04
C ALA A 92 1.60 -4.51 16.63
N LEU A 93 0.96 -3.83 17.59
CA LEU A 93 -0.21 -2.97 17.35
C LEU A 93 0.11 -1.75 16.48
N THR A 94 1.24 -1.09 16.75
CA THR A 94 1.69 0.08 15.97
C THR A 94 2.05 -0.31 14.54
N SER A 95 2.80 -1.41 14.37
CA SER A 95 3.11 -1.97 13.05
C SER A 95 1.83 -2.31 12.27
N LEU A 96 0.86 -2.98 12.91
CA LEU A 96 -0.40 -3.33 12.28
C LEU A 96 -1.18 -2.09 11.82
N THR A 97 -1.31 -1.10 12.71
CA THR A 97 -2.06 0.13 12.41
C THR A 97 -1.43 0.91 11.27
N PHE A 98 -0.09 1.02 11.28
CA PHE A 98 0.66 1.68 10.22
C PHE A 98 0.48 0.96 8.88
N SER A 99 0.65 -0.37 8.85
CA SER A 99 0.54 -1.16 7.63
C SER A 99 -0.88 -1.21 7.07
N VAL A 100 -1.92 -1.23 7.92
CA VAL A 100 -3.32 -1.12 7.48
C VAL A 100 -3.53 0.23 6.81
N LYS A 101 -3.13 1.32 7.48
CA LYS A 101 -3.30 2.69 6.94
C LYS A 101 -2.59 2.86 5.60
N GLU A 102 -1.36 2.40 5.50
CA GLU A 102 -0.56 2.47 4.28
C GLU A 102 -1.18 1.61 3.15
N HIS A 103 -1.60 0.38 3.45
CA HIS A 103 -2.23 -0.50 2.46
C HIS A 103 -3.52 0.10 1.89
N TYR A 104 -4.40 0.59 2.76
CA TYR A 104 -5.66 1.21 2.31
C TYR A 104 -5.43 2.51 1.56
N SER A 105 -4.47 3.34 1.98
CA SER A 105 -4.12 4.56 1.26
C SER A 105 -3.65 4.25 -0.16
N ILE A 106 -2.72 3.31 -0.33
CA ILE A 106 -2.21 2.91 -1.65
C ILE A 106 -3.33 2.27 -2.48
N LYS A 107 -4.15 1.40 -1.87
CA LYS A 107 -5.26 0.74 -2.56
C LYS A 107 -6.27 1.74 -3.09
N THR A 108 -6.69 2.70 -2.28
CA THR A 108 -7.65 3.74 -2.68
C THR A 108 -7.08 4.59 -3.81
N SER A 109 -5.85 5.10 -3.66
CA SER A 109 -5.23 5.92 -4.71
C SER A 109 -5.06 5.14 -6.02
N MET A 110 -4.55 3.92 -6.00
CA MET A 110 -4.32 3.16 -7.24
C MET A 110 -5.61 2.71 -7.91
N ASN A 111 -6.66 2.39 -7.15
CA ASN A 111 -7.98 2.12 -7.73
C ASN A 111 -8.60 3.37 -8.37
N LEU A 112 -8.43 4.55 -7.76
CA LEU A 112 -8.89 5.81 -8.38
C LEU A 112 -8.16 6.08 -9.70
N LEU A 113 -6.84 5.85 -9.74
CA LEU A 113 -6.06 5.96 -10.98
C LEU A 113 -6.58 5.03 -12.06
N LEU A 114 -6.84 3.76 -11.74
CA LEU A 114 -7.42 2.79 -12.68
C LEU A 114 -8.81 3.22 -13.16
N MET A 115 -9.67 3.70 -12.26
CA MET A 115 -11.01 4.17 -12.62
C MET A 115 -10.97 5.37 -13.59
N ILE A 116 -10.03 6.30 -13.40
CA ILE A 116 -9.83 7.43 -14.31
C ILE A 116 -9.35 6.93 -15.69
N LEU A 117 -8.40 5.99 -15.71
CA LEU A 117 -7.88 5.39 -16.95
C LEU A 117 -8.95 4.58 -17.71
N ASP A 118 -9.79 3.85 -16.99
CA ASP A 118 -10.87 3.04 -17.58
C ASP A 118 -12.02 3.94 -18.10
N ALA A 119 -12.37 4.99 -17.36
CA ALA A 119 -13.35 5.98 -17.80
C ALA A 119 -12.91 6.68 -19.10
N GLU A 120 -11.62 6.99 -19.23
CA GLU A 120 -11.09 7.59 -20.44
C GLU A 120 -11.14 6.62 -21.64
N LYS A 121 -10.72 5.37 -21.44
CA LYS A 121 -10.83 4.32 -22.48
C LYS A 121 -12.26 4.07 -22.93
N ALA A 122 -13.23 4.17 -22.02
CA ALA A 122 -14.65 4.06 -22.35
C ALA A 122 -15.20 5.29 -23.09
N THR A 123 -14.53 6.44 -22.96
CA THR A 123 -14.88 7.69 -23.66
C THR A 123 -14.22 7.79 -25.04
N GLU A 124 -13.26 6.91 -25.33
CA GLU A 124 -12.77 6.62 -26.69
C GLU A 124 -13.49 5.35 -27.23
N PRO A 125 -14.79 5.41 -27.60
CA PRO A 125 -15.36 4.33 -28.38
C PRO A 125 -14.70 4.33 -29.75
N ASP A 126 -14.60 3.13 -30.32
CA ASP A 126 -14.42 2.83 -31.73
C ASP A 126 -14.70 4.00 -32.70
N GLY A 127 -13.82 4.12 -33.69
CA GLY A 127 -13.92 5.07 -34.80
C GLY A 127 -15.36 5.24 -35.31
N VAL A 128 -15.74 6.44 -35.75
CA VAL A 128 -15.43 6.81 -37.15
C VAL A 128 -15.57 5.61 -38.10
N GLN A 129 -16.75 4.97 -38.14
CA GLN A 129 -17.14 4.04 -39.21
C GLN A 129 -18.64 4.12 -39.57
N VAL A 130 -19.31 5.25 -39.35
CA VAL A 130 -20.65 5.48 -39.93
C VAL A 130 -20.78 6.91 -40.46
N LEU A 131 -19.99 7.28 -41.46
CA LEU A 131 -20.33 8.44 -42.30
C LEU A 131 -19.95 8.37 -43.79
N GLU A 132 -19.29 7.31 -44.29
CA GLU A 132 -19.05 7.19 -45.75
C GLU A 132 -19.22 5.75 -46.23
N SER A 133 -20.46 5.29 -46.34
CA SER A 133 -20.93 4.39 -47.42
C SER A 133 -22.40 4.00 -47.18
N GLN A 134 -23.30 4.87 -47.64
CA GLN A 134 -24.42 4.56 -48.54
C GLN A 134 -25.45 5.69 -48.52
#